data_AF-A0A843X0Y2-F1
#
_entry.id   AF-A0A843X0Y2-F1
#
_cell.length_a   1.000
_cell.length_b   1.000
_cell.length_c   1.000
_cell.angle_alpha   90.00
_cell.angle_beta   90.00
_cell.angle_gamma   90.00
#
_symmetry.space_group_name_H-M   'P 1'
#
loop_
_entity.id
_entity.type
_entity.pdbx_description
1 polymer ?
#
loop_
_entity_poly.entity_id
_entity_poly.type
_entity_poly.pdbx_seq_one_letter_code
_entity_poly.pdbx_strand_id
1 'polypeptide(L)'
;MARSNIETLLVCFLLLLGYTTAQENGGSVIKKVTDPTGNINLAPFIQMRSAYECLQNTSDACPDKYQLKLAGWVNVTSPDTGSYCKSCAKQTAGFVLTCISLVKRDFKFVDGTTVRDINNTITQGCAHGFTGNVQRVSAARMTYASKTITLITSALVAWLLLCSSHM
;
A
#
# COMPACT_ATOMS: atom_id res chain seq x y z
N MET A 1 -48.36 9.21 -18.75
CA MET A 1 -47.02 9.82 -18.60
C MET A 1 -46.73 10.05 -17.11
N ALA A 2 -46.53 8.99 -16.33
CA ALA A 2 -46.26 9.07 -14.88
C ALA A 2 -45.37 7.92 -14.34
N ARG A 3 -45.17 6.86 -15.13
CA ARG A 3 -44.44 5.64 -14.73
C ARG A 3 -42.91 5.81 -14.72
N SER A 4 -42.37 6.80 -15.44
CA SER A 4 -40.91 7.05 -15.55
C SER A 4 -40.30 7.71 -14.29
N ASN A 5 -41.11 8.47 -13.53
CA ASN A 5 -40.62 9.24 -12.39
C ASN A 5 -40.38 8.39 -11.14
N ILE A 6 -41.13 7.29 -10.95
CA ILE A 6 -41.03 6.41 -9.78
C ILE A 6 -39.74 5.58 -9.81
N GLU A 7 -39.37 5.02 -10.97
CA GLU A 7 -38.14 4.24 -11.13
C GLU A 7 -36.89 5.11 -10.91
N THR A 8 -36.92 6.35 -11.42
CA THR A 8 -35.83 7.31 -11.25
C THR A 8 -35.66 7.73 -9.78
N LEU A 9 -36.77 7.93 -9.06
CA LEU A 9 -36.77 8.23 -7.62
C LEU A 9 -36.22 7.05 -6.80
N LEU A 10 -36.55 5.82 -7.19
CA LEU A 10 -36.12 4.61 -6.49
C LEU A 10 -34.61 4.36 -6.63
N VAL A 11 -34.05 4.61 -7.83
CA VAL A 11 -32.60 4.55 -8.08
C VAL A 11 -31.86 5.63 -7.28
N CYS A 12 -32.37 6.85 -7.23
CA CYS A 12 -31.80 7.92 -6.41
C CYS A 12 -31.81 7.56 -4.91
N PHE A 13 -32.88 6.94 -4.43
CA PHE A 13 -32.99 6.53 -3.03
C PHE A 13 -32.00 5.41 -2.67
N LEU A 14 -31.79 4.43 -3.56
CA LEU A 14 -30.82 3.36 -3.36
C LEU A 14 -29.37 3.87 -3.41
N LEU A 15 -29.06 4.84 -4.28
CA LEU A 15 -27.75 5.49 -4.29
C LEU A 15 -27.50 6.23 -2.98
N LEU A 16 -28.47 6.98 -2.47
CA LEU A 16 -28.35 7.71 -1.19
C LEU A 16 -28.18 6.78 0.01
N LEU A 17 -28.85 5.62 0.05
CA LEU A 17 -28.65 4.61 1.09
C LEU A 17 -27.26 3.93 1.00
N GLY A 18 -26.69 3.83 -0.20
CA GLY A 18 -25.31 3.39 -0.39
C GLY A 18 -24.26 4.36 0.16
N TYR A 19 -24.54 5.67 0.15
CA TYR A 19 -23.64 6.70 0.68
C TYR A 19 -23.61 6.74 2.22
N THR A 20 -24.70 6.39 2.92
CA THR A 20 -24.77 6.53 4.39
C THR A 20 -24.20 5.36 5.16
N THR A 21 -23.92 4.20 4.53
CA THR A 21 -23.29 3.06 5.21
C THR A 21 -21.77 3.12 5.26
N ALA A 22 -21.16 4.19 4.74
CA ALA A 22 -19.71 4.37 4.71
C ALA A 22 -19.17 5.26 5.84
N GLN A 23 -19.74 5.26 7.05
CA GLN A 23 -19.03 5.85 8.19
C GLN A 23 -19.56 5.40 9.56
N GLU A 24 -19.15 4.23 10.04
CA GLU A 24 -18.97 4.05 11.48
C GLU A 24 -17.55 4.44 11.84
N ASN A 25 -17.36 5.72 12.17
CA ASN A 25 -16.20 6.18 12.91
C ASN A 25 -16.32 5.66 14.34
N GLY A 26 -16.01 4.38 14.52
CA GLY A 26 -15.61 3.86 15.81
C GLY A 26 -14.31 4.57 16.21
N GLY A 27 -14.44 5.64 16.98
CA GLY A 27 -13.34 6.38 17.60
C GLY A 27 -12.57 5.46 18.54
N SER A 28 -11.67 4.65 17.97
CA SER A 28 -10.67 3.94 18.74
C SER A 28 -9.56 4.94 19.01
N VAL A 29 -9.42 5.34 20.28
CA VAL A 29 -8.20 5.95 20.81
C VAL A 29 -7.04 5.18 20.20
N ILE A 30 -6.23 5.82 19.37
CA ILE A 30 -5.08 5.18 18.74
C ILE A 30 -4.12 4.83 19.87
N LYS A 31 -4.26 3.61 20.40
CA LYS A 31 -3.22 2.99 21.21
C LYS A 31 -2.00 3.01 20.30
N LYS A 32 -0.97 3.76 20.71
CA LYS A 32 0.35 3.69 20.12
C LYS A 32 0.76 2.23 20.19
N VAL A 33 0.61 1.52 19.07
CA VAL A 33 0.94 0.10 19.00
C VAL A 33 2.44 0.05 19.22
N THR A 34 2.83 -0.50 20.36
CA THR A 34 4.23 -0.51 20.81
C THR A 34 5.08 -1.47 19.97
N ASP A 35 4.41 -2.35 19.23
CA ASP A 35 4.98 -3.23 18.21
C ASP A 35 3.97 -3.42 17.05
N PRO A 36 4.17 -2.77 15.88
CA PRO A 36 3.26 -2.85 14.74
C PRO A 36 3.13 -4.28 14.18
N THR A 37 3.99 -5.22 14.58
CA THR A 37 3.96 -6.62 14.13
C THR A 37 3.09 -7.53 15.01
N GLY A 38 2.56 -7.05 16.14
CA GLY A 38 1.78 -7.85 17.09
C GLY A 38 0.46 -8.43 16.53
N ASN A 39 0.00 -7.96 15.38
CA ASN A 39 -1.05 -8.60 14.59
C ASN A 39 -0.79 -8.36 13.09
N ILE A 40 -0.50 -9.43 12.34
CA ILE A 40 -0.17 -9.36 10.90
C ILE A 40 -1.41 -9.55 9.99
N ASN A 41 -2.56 -9.92 10.53
CA ASN A 41 -3.81 -10.15 9.78
C ASN A 41 -4.79 -8.98 10.00
N LEU A 42 -4.35 -7.78 9.64
CA LEU A 42 -5.09 -6.54 9.84
C LEU A 42 -5.96 -6.19 8.63
N ALA A 43 -7.02 -5.40 8.84
CA ALA A 43 -7.76 -4.78 7.74
C ALA A 43 -6.85 -3.85 6.91
N PRO A 44 -7.11 -3.63 5.61
CA PRO A 44 -6.17 -2.92 4.72
C PRO A 44 -5.72 -1.54 5.21
N PHE A 45 -6.62 -0.74 5.79
CA PHE A 45 -6.28 0.57 6.34
C PHE A 45 -5.32 0.48 7.53
N ILE A 46 -5.50 -0.53 8.39
CA ILE A 46 -4.65 -0.72 9.57
C ILE A 46 -3.29 -1.27 9.15
N GLN A 47 -3.20 -2.14 8.15
CA GLN A 47 -1.91 -2.56 7.56
C GLN A 47 -1.09 -1.36 7.07
N MET A 48 -1.73 -0.40 6.42
CA MET A 48 -1.06 0.81 5.93
C MET A 48 -0.55 1.68 7.09
N ARG A 49 -1.35 1.82 8.15
CA ARG A 49 -0.93 2.52 9.38
C ARG A 49 0.26 1.83 10.04
N SER A 50 0.21 0.52 10.22
CA SER A 50 1.31 -0.26 10.82
C SER A 50 2.59 -0.17 9.99
N ALA A 51 2.48 -0.16 8.65
CA ALA A 51 3.64 0.05 7.78
C ALA A 51 4.24 1.46 7.95
N TYR A 52 3.40 2.48 8.16
CA TYR A 52 3.89 3.82 8.50
C TYR A 52 4.59 3.85 9.86
N GLU A 53 4.04 3.17 10.88
CA GLU A 53 4.68 3.05 12.19
C GLU A 53 6.05 2.35 12.09
N CYS A 54 6.21 1.35 11.22
CA CYS A 54 7.52 0.74 10.94
C CYS A 54 8.56 1.76 10.42
N LEU A 55 8.15 2.70 9.57
CA LEU A 55 9.04 3.75 9.04
C LEU A 55 9.52 4.73 10.12
N GLN A 56 8.76 4.86 11.21
CA GLN A 56 9.13 5.71 12.34
C GLN A 56 10.20 5.06 13.23
N ASN A 57 10.59 3.80 12.98
CA ASN A 57 11.67 3.13 13.68
C ASN A 57 13.04 3.62 13.16
N THR A 58 13.42 4.83 13.58
CA THR A 58 14.69 5.46 13.24
C THR A 58 15.76 5.17 14.31
N SER A 59 17.03 5.45 13.98
CA SER A 59 18.15 5.29 14.89
C SER A 59 19.04 6.51 14.80
N ASP A 60 19.49 7.05 15.93
CA ASP A 60 20.39 8.21 15.99
C ASP A 60 21.73 7.95 15.32
N ALA A 61 22.13 6.68 15.21
CA ALA A 61 23.32 6.27 14.46
C ALA A 61 23.16 6.49 12.94
N CYS A 62 21.92 6.52 12.44
CA CYS A 62 21.63 6.71 11.03
C CYS A 62 21.19 8.16 10.75
N PRO A 63 22.03 8.96 10.05
CA PRO A 63 21.70 10.32 9.69
C PRO A 63 20.34 10.44 8.98
N ASP A 64 19.61 11.51 9.25
CA ASP A 64 18.27 11.77 8.68
C ASP A 64 18.22 11.69 7.14
N LYS A 65 19.32 12.05 6.46
CA LYS A 65 19.42 11.94 5.00
C LYS A 65 19.37 10.49 4.48
N TYR A 66 19.65 9.51 5.33
CA TYR A 66 19.69 8.09 5.01
C TYR A 66 18.54 7.29 5.64
N GLN A 67 17.72 7.95 6.47
CA GLN A 67 16.54 7.32 7.04
C GLN A 67 15.49 7.11 5.96
N LEU A 68 15.01 5.87 5.86
CA LEU A 68 14.00 5.50 4.88
C LEU A 68 12.67 6.19 5.23
N LYS A 69 12.06 6.82 4.21
CA LYS A 69 10.77 7.50 4.34
C LYS A 69 9.77 6.90 3.36
N LEU A 70 8.51 7.29 3.50
CA LEU A 70 7.45 6.87 2.59
C LEU A 70 7.74 7.24 1.12
N ALA A 71 8.54 8.29 0.89
CA ALA A 71 9.03 8.71 -0.42
C ALA A 71 9.74 7.57 -1.18
N GLY A 72 10.43 6.66 -0.48
CA GLY A 72 11.18 5.56 -1.08
C GLY A 72 12.69 5.70 -0.91
N TRP A 73 13.43 5.23 -1.91
CA TRP A 73 14.88 5.10 -1.82
C TRP A 73 15.59 6.45 -1.60
N VAL A 74 16.57 6.46 -0.70
CA VAL A 74 17.26 7.67 -0.22
C VAL A 74 18.48 8.09 -1.08
N ASN A 75 18.64 7.50 -2.26
CA ASN A 75 19.69 7.86 -3.23
C ASN A 75 21.12 7.86 -2.63
N VAL A 76 21.49 6.82 -1.87
CA VAL A 76 22.87 6.67 -1.35
C VAL A 76 23.83 6.53 -2.54
N THR A 77 24.88 7.34 -2.58
CA THR A 77 25.87 7.36 -3.67
C THR A 77 27.18 6.69 -3.26
N SER A 78 28.09 6.46 -4.21
CA SER A 78 29.36 5.77 -3.97
C SER A 78 30.18 6.36 -2.80
N PRO A 79 30.37 7.69 -2.67
CA PRO A 79 31.09 8.29 -1.54
C PRO A 79 30.50 7.96 -0.16
N ASP A 80 29.20 7.68 -0.12
CA ASP A 80 28.44 7.46 1.10
C ASP A 80 28.33 5.97 1.48
N THR A 81 28.88 5.07 0.67
CA THR A 81 28.76 3.62 0.87
C THR A 81 29.24 3.19 2.25
N GLY A 82 30.45 3.61 2.62
CA GLY A 82 31.06 3.19 3.89
C GLY A 82 30.30 3.68 5.12
N SER A 83 29.80 4.91 5.08
CA SER A 83 29.04 5.50 6.20
C SER A 83 27.66 4.87 6.32
N TYR A 84 26.95 4.68 5.20
CA TYR A 84 25.63 4.06 5.19
C TYR A 84 25.67 2.59 5.66
N CYS A 85 26.61 1.79 5.16
CA CYS A 85 26.68 0.36 5.50
C CYS A 85 27.07 0.11 6.95
N LYS A 86 27.86 1.00 7.56
CA LYS A 86 28.25 0.90 8.98
C LYS A 86 27.11 1.28 9.93
N SER A 87 26.34 2.31 9.60
CA SER A 87 25.43 2.92 10.57
C SER A 87 23.93 2.73 10.28
N CYS A 88 23.55 2.64 9.00
CA CYS A 88 22.14 2.64 8.58
C CYS A 88 21.66 1.28 8.06
N ALA A 89 22.50 0.54 7.33
CA ALA A 89 22.04 -0.65 6.59
C ALA A 89 21.35 -1.69 7.48
N LYS A 90 21.91 -1.98 8.67
CA LYS A 90 21.30 -2.92 9.63
C LYS A 90 19.95 -2.41 10.14
N GLN A 91 19.84 -1.13 10.47
CA GLN A 91 18.58 -0.53 10.92
C GLN A 91 17.50 -0.61 9.83
N THR A 92 17.83 -0.11 8.64
CA THR A 92 16.90 -0.04 7.52
C THR A 92 16.48 -1.42 7.04
N ALA A 93 17.43 -2.31 6.71
CA ALA A 93 17.13 -3.63 6.18
C ALA A 93 16.59 -4.59 7.25
N GLY A 94 17.23 -4.62 8.43
CA GLY A 94 16.93 -5.59 9.47
C GLY A 94 15.65 -5.30 10.24
N PHE A 95 15.33 -4.02 10.49
CA PHE A 95 14.20 -3.64 11.33
C PHE A 95 13.09 -2.98 10.53
N VAL A 96 13.37 -1.90 9.80
CA VAL A 96 12.34 -1.13 9.10
C VAL A 96 11.70 -1.95 7.98
N LEU A 97 12.50 -2.46 7.03
CA LEU A 97 11.99 -3.21 5.88
C LEU A 97 11.36 -4.55 6.28
N THR A 98 11.97 -5.25 7.24
CA THR A 98 11.40 -6.48 7.81
C THR A 98 10.03 -6.21 8.43
N CYS A 99 9.90 -5.17 9.27
CA CYS A 99 8.63 -4.77 9.87
C CYS A 99 7.56 -4.51 8.81
N ILE A 100 7.88 -3.71 7.77
CA ILE A 100 6.93 -3.41 6.68
C ILE A 100 6.49 -4.71 5.98
N SER A 101 7.42 -5.63 5.70
CA SER A 101 7.09 -6.89 5.03
C SER A 101 6.16 -7.80 5.84
N LEU A 102 6.21 -7.73 7.17
CA LEU A 102 5.36 -8.50 8.07
C LEU A 102 3.94 -7.96 8.10
N VAL A 103 3.79 -6.64 8.14
CA VAL A 103 2.48 -5.98 8.29
C VAL A 103 1.78 -5.72 6.95
N LYS A 104 2.53 -5.56 5.85
CA LYS A 104 2.00 -5.31 4.50
C LYS A 104 2.93 -5.87 3.40
N ARG A 105 2.62 -7.09 2.93
CA ARG A 105 3.45 -7.81 1.94
C ARG A 105 3.54 -7.14 0.56
N ASP A 106 2.50 -6.43 0.15
CA ASP A 106 2.36 -5.73 -1.13
C ASP A 106 2.73 -4.24 -1.04
N PHE A 107 3.47 -3.84 0.00
CA PHE A 107 3.85 -2.45 0.22
C PHE A 107 4.69 -1.90 -0.94
N LYS A 108 4.32 -0.70 -1.38
CA LYS A 108 5.07 0.10 -2.36
C LYS A 108 5.28 1.50 -1.80
N PHE A 109 6.49 1.99 -1.99
CA PHE A 109 6.84 3.38 -1.71
C PHE A 109 6.25 4.30 -2.78
N VAL A 110 6.25 5.61 -2.50
CA VAL A 110 5.72 6.63 -3.41
C VAL A 110 6.48 6.66 -4.75
N ASP A 111 7.80 6.41 -4.73
CA ASP A 111 8.63 6.25 -5.93
C ASP A 111 8.38 4.95 -6.72
N GLY A 112 7.41 4.13 -6.28
CA GLY A 112 7.02 2.87 -6.88
C GLY A 112 7.95 1.70 -6.56
N THR A 113 8.99 1.90 -5.77
CA THR A 113 9.88 0.82 -5.33
C THR A 113 9.18 -0.08 -4.31
N THR A 114 9.57 -1.34 -4.30
CA THR A 114 9.09 -2.33 -3.32
C THR A 114 10.10 -2.49 -2.19
N VAL A 115 9.65 -3.05 -1.07
CA VAL A 115 10.54 -3.48 0.03
C VAL A 115 11.69 -4.36 -0.49
N ARG A 116 11.40 -5.24 -1.46
CA ARG A 116 12.39 -6.11 -2.08
C ARG A 116 13.43 -5.33 -2.88
N ASP A 117 13.00 -4.33 -3.66
CA ASP A 117 13.91 -3.50 -4.45
C ASP A 117 14.91 -2.77 -3.55
N ILE A 118 14.40 -2.17 -2.47
CA ILE A 118 15.26 -1.45 -1.51
C ILE A 118 16.19 -2.42 -0.78
N ASN A 119 15.69 -3.57 -0.31
CA ASN A 119 16.53 -4.54 0.38
C ASN A 119 17.66 -5.08 -0.53
N ASN A 120 17.35 -5.33 -1.80
CA ASN A 120 18.35 -5.72 -2.79
C ASN A 120 19.35 -4.58 -3.06
N THR A 121 18.87 -3.34 -3.18
CA THR A 121 19.72 -2.16 -3.35
C THR A 121 20.71 -2.00 -2.19
N ILE A 122 20.26 -2.18 -0.95
CA ILE A 122 21.13 -2.14 0.24
C ILE A 122 22.15 -3.27 0.21
N THR A 123 21.70 -4.50 -0.07
CA THR A 123 22.58 -5.69 -0.11
C THR A 123 23.68 -5.52 -1.16
N GLN A 124 23.30 -5.15 -2.37
CA GLN A 124 24.22 -4.98 -3.50
C GLN A 124 25.12 -3.76 -3.31
N GLY A 125 24.56 -2.66 -2.80
CA GLY A 125 25.32 -1.45 -2.50
C GLY A 125 26.36 -1.64 -1.40
N CYS A 126 26.07 -2.43 -0.37
CA CYS A 126 27.06 -2.74 0.67
C CYS A 126 28.10 -3.79 0.25
N ALA A 127 27.78 -4.65 -0.70
CA ALA A 127 28.74 -5.63 -1.24
C ALA A 127 29.67 -5.02 -2.32
N HIS A 128 29.14 -4.15 -3.17
CA HIS A 128 29.80 -3.70 -4.41
C HIS A 128 29.93 -2.18 -4.55
N GLY A 129 29.35 -1.40 -3.63
CA GLY A 129 29.28 0.07 -3.71
C GLY A 129 27.94 0.56 -4.26
N PHE A 130 27.46 1.68 -3.73
CA PHE A 130 26.23 2.29 -4.22
C PHE A 130 26.45 3.16 -5.46
N THR A 131 25.42 3.24 -6.31
CA THR A 131 25.40 4.06 -7.54
C THR A 131 24.42 5.22 -7.48
N GLY A 132 23.70 5.39 -6.37
CA GLY A 132 22.55 6.29 -6.26
C GLY A 132 21.22 5.64 -6.69
N ASN A 133 21.28 4.79 -7.71
CA ASN A 133 20.07 4.21 -8.30
C ASN A 133 19.55 3.00 -7.52
N VAL A 134 18.23 2.85 -7.50
CA VAL A 134 17.59 1.65 -6.95
C VAL A 134 17.78 0.46 -7.90
N GLN A 135 18.10 -0.70 -7.34
CA GLN A 135 18.16 -1.96 -8.08
C GLN A 135 16.79 -2.64 -8.06
N ARG A 136 16.01 -2.41 -9.11
CA ARG A 136 14.68 -3.02 -9.26
C ARG A 136 14.80 -4.51 -9.56
N VAL A 137 14.12 -5.31 -8.77
CA VAL A 137 14.00 -6.75 -8.95
C VAL A 137 12.65 -7.02 -9.59
N SER A 138 12.66 -7.68 -10.75
CA SER A 138 11.44 -8.12 -11.41
C SER A 138 10.68 -9.09 -10.51
N ALA A 139 9.52 -8.67 -9.99
CA ALA A 139 8.59 -9.58 -9.36
C ALA A 139 7.72 -10.24 -10.45
N ALA A 140 7.72 -11.58 -10.52
CA ALA A 140 6.69 -12.30 -11.26
C ALA A 140 5.33 -11.93 -10.66
N ARG A 141 4.51 -11.19 -11.41
CA ARG A 141 3.14 -10.85 -10.99
C ARG A 141 2.27 -12.06 -11.23
N MET A 142 1.80 -12.71 -10.16
CA MET A 142 0.66 -13.61 -10.26
C MET A 142 -0.60 -12.74 -10.39
N THR A 143 -1.15 -12.65 -11.60
CA THR A 143 -2.43 -11.99 -11.87
C THR A 143 -3.55 -12.82 -11.23
N TYR A 144 -4.03 -12.38 -10.07
CA TYR A 144 -5.24 -12.94 -9.47
C TYR A 144 -6.44 -12.37 -10.23
N ALA A 145 -6.92 -13.10 -11.24
CA ALA A 145 -8.12 -12.75 -11.97
C ALA A 145 -9.34 -12.86 -11.02
N SER A 146 -9.78 -11.71 -10.48
CA SER A 146 -10.96 -11.63 -9.63
C SER A 146 -12.22 -11.97 -10.45
N LYS A 147 -12.78 -13.16 -10.25
CA LYS A 147 -13.98 -13.66 -10.96
C LYS A 147 -15.27 -12.89 -10.65
N THR A 148 -15.28 -12.01 -9.64
CA THR A 148 -16.47 -11.28 -9.20
C THR A 148 -16.83 -10.08 -10.07
N ILE A 149 -15.87 -9.48 -10.78
CA ILE A 149 -16.12 -8.28 -11.60
C ILE A 149 -16.91 -8.63 -12.88
N THR A 150 -16.79 -9.85 -13.41
CA THR A 150 -17.46 -10.28 -14.64
C THR A 150 -18.96 -10.47 -14.49
N LEU A 151 -19.47 -10.76 -13.29
CA LEU A 151 -20.89 -11.06 -13.08
C LEU A 151 -21.75 -9.79 -12.97
N ILE A 152 -21.19 -8.71 -12.44
CA ILE A 152 -21.92 -7.44 -12.25
C ILE A 152 -22.13 -6.74 -13.59
N THR A 153 -21.17 -6.84 -14.51
CA THR A 153 -21.28 -6.22 -15.84
C THR A 153 -22.32 -6.93 -16.72
N SER A 154 -22.45 -8.27 -16.63
CA SER A 154 -23.45 -9.00 -17.41
C SER A 154 -24.88 -8.67 -16.99
N ALA A 155 -25.12 -8.49 -15.69
CA ALA A 155 -26.46 -8.15 -15.18
C ALA A 155 -26.90 -6.74 -15.64
N LEU A 156 -25.99 -5.76 -15.60
CA LEU A 156 -26.28 -4.40 -16.05
C LEU A 156 -26.51 -4.31 -17.57
N VAL A 157 -25.73 -5.05 -18.36
CA VAL A 157 -25.91 -5.09 -19.83
C VAL A 157 -27.21 -5.78 -20.23
N ALA A 158 -27.58 -6.88 -19.57
CA ALA A 158 -28.86 -7.54 -19.81
C ALA A 158 -30.05 -6.62 -19.46
N TRP A 159 -29.95 -5.85 -18.38
CA TRP A 159 -31.00 -4.90 -17.99
C TRP A 159 -31.16 -3.74 -18.99
N LEU A 160 -30.04 -3.21 -19.51
CA LEU A 160 -30.05 -2.17 -20.54
C LEU A 160 -30.64 -2.65 -21.88
N LEU A 161 -30.36 -3.89 -22.28
CA LEU A 161 -30.89 -4.49 -23.51
C LEU A 161 -32.40 -4.78 -23.40
N LEU A 162 -32.88 -5.17 -22.22
CA LEU A 162 -34.31 -5.39 -22.00
C LEU A 162 -35.10 -4.07 -21.98
N CYS A 163 -34.54 -3.01 -21.38
CA CYS A 163 -35.16 -1.68 -21.38
C CYS A 163 -35.31 -1.06 -22.77
N SER A 164 -34.37 -1.32 -23.68
CA SER A 164 -34.38 -0.76 -25.05
C SER A 164 -35.38 -1.46 -25.98
N SER A 165 -35.92 -2.62 -25.59
CA SER A 165 -36.94 -3.36 -26.35
C SER A 165 -38.39 -3.02 -25.98
N HIS A 166 -38.59 -2.08 -25.05
CA HIS A 166 -39.92 -1.65 -24.57
C HIS A 166 -40.13 -0.13 -24.64
N MET A 167 -39.54 0.49 -25.66
CA MET A 167 -39.80 1.86 -26.12
C MET A 167 -40.19 1.84 -27.59
#